data_AF-A0A1W9G6F0-F1
#
_entry.id   AF-A0A1W9G6F0-F1
#
_cell.length_a   1.000
_cell.length_b   1.000
_cell.length_c   1.000
_cell.angle_alpha   90.00
_cell.angle_beta   90.00
_cell.angle_gamma   90.00
#
_symmetry.space_group_name_H-M   'P 1'
#
loop_
_entity.id
_entity.type
_entity.pdbx_description
1 polymer ?
#
loop_
_entity_poly.entity_id
_entity_poly.type
_entity_poly.pdbx_seq_one_letter_code
_entity_poly.pdbx_strand_id
1 'polypeptide(L)' 'MARLEVIVGELEKGDLPLDESLKIFEEGIRLSKNCLKVLEEAERKVEVLVQDNNGKKQLRAFTSDDIDVVGTAEDA' A
#
# COMPACT_ATOMS: atom_id res chain seq x y z
N MET A 1 4.40 4.43 10.72
CA MET A 1 2.96 4.79 10.63
C MET A 1 2.54 5.73 11.75
N ALA A 2 2.86 5.45 13.03
CA ALA A 2 2.48 6.28 14.18
C ALA A 2 2.61 7.83 14.02
N ARG A 3 3.68 8.32 13.37
CA ARG A 3 3.84 9.78 13.14
C ARG A 3 2.78 10.37 12.19
N LEU A 4 2.40 9.63 11.16
CA LEU A 4 1.37 10.09 10.21
C LEU A 4 0.00 10.17 10.89
N GLU A 5 -0.33 9.21 11.75
CA GLU A 5 -1.56 9.22 12.56
C GLU A 5 -1.60 10.42 13.51
N VAL A 6 -0.47 10.73 14.15
CA VAL A 6 -0.35 11.94 14.99
C VAL A 6 -0.57 13.21 14.17
N ILE A 7 0.04 13.33 12.98
CA ILE A 7 -0.13 14.49 12.10
C ILE A 7 -1.59 14.65 11.67
N VAL A 8 -2.26 13.56 11.29
CA VAL A 8 -3.69 13.58 10.95
C VAL A 8 -4.50 14.08 12.14
N GLY A 9 -4.26 13.53 13.34
CA GLY A 9 -4.95 13.97 14.54
C GLY A 9 -4.65 15.43 14.94
N GLU A 10 -3.46 15.95 14.66
CA GLU A 10 -3.11 17.36 14.89
C GLU A 10 -3.81 18.29 13.88
N LEU A 11 -3.87 17.89 12.60
CA LEU A 11 -4.57 18.65 11.56
C LEU A 11 -6.08 18.66 11.76
N GLU A 12 -6.67 17.54 12.19
CA GLU A 12 -8.11 17.41 12.44
C GLU A 12 -8.60 18.26 13.63
N LYS A 13 -7.72 18.51 14.61
CA LYS A 13 -8.04 19.41 15.75
C LYS A 13 -8.23 20.86 15.28
N GLY A 14 -7.47 21.30 14.28
CA GLY A 14 -7.58 22.65 13.73
C GLY A 14 -7.07 23.79 14.63
N ASP A 15 -6.39 23.47 15.73
CA ASP A 15 -5.93 24.45 16.73
C ASP A 15 -4.56 25.07 16.38
N LEU A 16 -3.93 24.63 15.29
CA LEU A 16 -2.58 25.03 14.92
C LEU A 16 -2.58 26.33 14.09
N PRO A 17 -1.62 27.24 14.31
CA PRO A 17 -1.35 28.35 13.41
C PRO A 17 -1.14 27.86 11.98
N LEU A 18 -1.49 28.69 10.99
CA LEU A 18 -1.37 28.34 9.56
C LEU A 18 0.04 27.87 9.19
N ASP A 19 1.07 28.61 9.64
CA ASP A 19 2.46 28.27 9.34
C ASP A 19 2.89 26.92 9.90
N GLU A 20 2.35 26.52 11.05
CA GLU A 20 2.61 25.20 11.65
C GLU A 20 1.81 24.11 10.95
N SER A 21 0.55 24.39 10.62
CA SER A 21 -0.32 23.50 9.85
C SER A 21 0.30 23.13 8.50
N LEU A 22 0.90 24.11 7.80
CA LEU A 22 1.59 23.88 6.53
C LEU A 22 2.81 22.97 6.70
N LYS A 23 3.63 23.19 7.73
CA LYS A 23 4.83 22.37 8.00
C LYS A 23 4.47 20.92 8.28
N ILE A 24 3.48 20.68 9.14
CA ILE A 24 3.09 19.30 9.47
C ILE A 24 2.35 18.62 8.32
N PHE A 25 1.62 19.37 7.49
CA PHE A 25 1.00 18.86 6.28
C PHE A 25 2.05 18.37 5.29
N GLU A 26 3.09 19.17 5.03
CA GLU A 26 4.22 18.77 4.17
C GLU A 26 4.92 17.51 4.70
N GLU A 27 5.10 17.42 6.03
CA GLU A 27 5.62 16.21 6.67
C GLU A 27 4.71 15.01 6.41
N GLY A 28 3.40 15.17 6.58
CA GLY A 28 2.39 14.14 6.33
C GLY A 28 2.41 13.62 4.89
N ILE A 29 2.50 14.52 3.91
CA ILE A 29 2.62 14.15 2.49
C ILE A 29 3.87 13.32 2.24
N ARG A 30 5.02 13.70 2.80
CA ARG A 30 6.27 12.93 2.65
C ARG A 30 6.16 11.54 3.27
N LEU A 31 5.56 11.43 4.45
CA LEU A 31 5.35 10.14 5.11
C LEU A 31 4.38 9.25 4.33
N SER A 32 3.30 9.82 3.79
CA SER A 32 2.33 9.10 2.95
C SER A 32 3.01 8.51 1.69
N LYS A 33 3.81 9.32 0.97
CA LYS A 33 4.60 8.86 -0.18
C LYS A 33 5.54 7.70 0.17
N ASN A 34 6.18 7.76 1.33
CA ASN A 34 7.04 6.67 1.78
C ASN A 34 6.24 5.38 2.04
N CYS A 35 5.04 5.49 2.61
CA CYS A 35 4.18 4.33 2.83
C CYS A 35 3.79 3.67 1.51
N LEU A 36 3.40 4.47 0.51
CA LEU A 36 3.09 3.97 -0.84
C LEU A 36 4.29 3.25 -1.46
N LYS A 37 5.50 3.81 -1.36
CA LYS A 37 6.71 3.16 -1.86
C LYS A 37 6.97 1.81 -1.17
N VAL A 38 6.75 1.72 0.13
CA VAL A 38 6.90 0.45 0.88
C VAL A 38 5.87 -0.58 0.40
N LEU A 39 4.63 -0.16 0.13
CA LEU A 39 3.61 -1.03 -0.42
C LEU A 39 3.98 -1.53 -1.82
N GLU A 40 4.42 -0.65 -2.72
CA GLU A 40 4.91 -1.04 -4.05
C GLU A 40 6.09 -2.02 -3.97
N GLU A 41 7.01 -1.80 -3.03
CA GLU A 41 8.11 -2.73 -2.77
C GLU A 41 7.65 -4.08 -2.24
N ALA A 42 6.62 -4.10 -1.39
CA ALA A 42 6.03 -5.32 -0.86
C ALA A 42 5.28 -6.09 -1.95
N GLU A 43 4.46 -5.43 -2.76
CA GLU A 43 3.73 -6.02 -3.89
C GLU A 43 4.69 -6.71 -4.87
N ARG A 44 5.82 -6.08 -5.20
CA ARG A 44 6.85 -6.69 -6.07
C ARG A 44 7.51 -7.95 -5.50
N LYS A 45 7.49 -8.13 -4.18
CA LYS A 45 8.08 -9.29 -3.50
C LYS A 45 7.09 -10.45 -3.35
N VAL A 46 5.82 -10.24 -3.71
CA VAL A 46 4.81 -11.31 -3.64
C VAL A 46 5.08 -12.33 -4.74
N GLU A 47 5.08 -13.60 -4.36
CA GLU A 47 5.20 -14.73 -5.27
C GLU A 47 3.88 -15.53 -5.30
N VAL A 48 3.54 -16.04 -6.48
CA VAL A 48 2.36 -16.88 -6.72
C VAL A 48 2.80 -18.32 -6.96
N LEU A 49 2.11 -19.26 -6.32
CA LEU A 49 2.31 -20.69 -6.57
C LEU A 49 1.48 -21.13 -7.78
N VAL A 50 2.17 -21.55 -8.84
CA VAL A 50 1.56 -21.98 -10.10
C VAL A 50 1.89 -23.45 -10.33
N GLN A 51 0.93 -24.21 -10.85
CA GLN A 51 1.14 -25.58 -11.29
C GLN A 51 1.40 -25.61 -12.78
N ASP A 52 2.49 -26.25 -13.21
CA ASP A 52 2.78 -26.45 -14.63
C ASP A 52 1.92 -27.58 -15.24
N ASN A 53 1.99 -27.73 -16.56
CA ASN A 53 1.26 -28.76 -17.31
C ASN A 53 1.64 -30.20 -16.91
N ASN A 54 2.75 -30.39 -16.19
CA ASN A 54 3.22 -31.68 -15.70
C ASN A 54 2.83 -31.92 -14.24
N GLY A 55 2.05 -31.01 -13.63
CA GLY A 55 1.59 -31.11 -12.25
C GLY A 55 2.60 -30.65 -11.20
N LYS A 56 3.73 -30.07 -11.61
CA LYS A 56 4.76 -29.56 -10.70
C LYS A 56 4.42 -28.13 -10.28
N LYS A 57 4.49 -27.86 -8.97
CA LYS A 57 4.27 -26.52 -8.42
C LYS A 57 5.56 -25.70 -8.46
N GLN A 58 5.47 -24.45 -8.89
CA GLN A 58 6.57 -23.50 -8.98
C GLN A 58 6.12 -22.10 -8.58
N LEU A 59 7.02 -21.32 -7.99
CA LEU A 59 6.76 -19.93 -7.64
C LEU A 59 7.12 -19.03 -8.82
N ARG A 60 6.29 -18.03 -9.10
CA ARG A 60 6.61 -16.92 -10.02
C ARG A 60 6.23 -15.59 -9.40
N ALA A 61 6.79 -14.50 -9.92
CA ALA A 61 6.42 -13.16 -9.50
C ALA A 61 4.91 -12.90 -9.72
N PHE A 62 4.29 -12.24 -8.74
CA PHE A 62 2.93 -11.70 -8.83
C PHE A 62 2.92 -10.54 -9.84
N THR A 63 1.98 -10.57 -10.79
CA THR A 63 1.80 -9.50 -11.79
C THR A 63 0.36 -8.97 -11.76
N SER A 64 0.11 -7.83 -12.41
CA SER A 64 -1.23 -7.24 -12.49
C SER A 64 -2.26 -8.19 -13.10
N ASP A 65 -1.83 -9.11 -13.97
CA ASP A 65 -2.68 -10.14 -14.57
C ASP A 65 -3.25 -11.13 -13.53
N ASP A 66 -2.58 -11.27 -12.37
CA ASP A 66 -3.05 -12.11 -11.27
C ASP A 66 -4.20 -11.47 -10.46
N ILE A 67 -4.40 -10.14 -10.59
CA ILE A 67 -5.47 -9.41 -9.90
C ILE A 67 -6.83 -9.72 -10.53
N ASP A 68 -6.89 -9.88 -11.85
CA ASP A 68 -8.13 -10.14 -12.60
C ASP A 68 -8.75 -11.52 -12.32
N VAL A 69 -7.96 -12.47 -11.81
CA VAL A 69 -8.41 -13.84 -11.53
C VAL A 69 -9.20 -13.93 -10.21
N VAL A 70 -8.90 -13.06 -9.23
CA VAL A 70 -9.51 -13.12 -7.89
C VAL A 70 -10.95 -12.62 -7.88
N GLY A 71 -11.35 -11.80 -8.87
CA GLY A 71 -12.70 -11.19 -8.95
C GLY A 71 -13.81 -12.08 -9.53
N THR A 72 -13.55 -13.35 -9.90
CA THR A 72 -14.54 -14.21 -10.57
C THR A 72 -15.08 -15.37 -9.72
N ALA A 73 -14.66 -15.49 -8.46
CA ALA A 73 -14.99 -16.64 -7.62
C ALA A 73 -16.10 -16.39 -6.58
N GLU A 74 -16.86 -15.29 -6.66
CA GLU A 74 -17.95 -14.97 -5.71
C GLU A 74 -19.38 -15.05 -6.29
N ASP A 75 -19.58 -15.45 -7.54
CA ASP A 75 -20.92 -15.64 -8.14
C ASP A 75 -21.09 -17.05 -8.72
N ALA A 76 -21.37 -18.04 -7.86
CA ALA A 76 -22.01 -19.31 -8.23
C ALA A 76 -22.74 -19.96 -7.05
#